data_AF-A0A9P7XAD0-F1
#
_entry.id   AF-A0A9P7XAD0-F1
#
_cell.length_a   1.000
_cell.length_b   1.000
_cell.length_c   1.000
_cell.angle_alpha   90.00
_cell.angle_beta   90.00
_cell.angle_gamma   90.00
#
_symmetry.space_group_name_H-M   'P 1'
#
loop_
_entity.id
_entity.type
_entity.pdbx_description
1 polymer ?
#
loop_
_entity_poly.entity_id
_entity_poly.type
_entity_poly.pdbx_seq_one_letter_code
_entity_poly.pdbx_strand_id
1 'polypeptide(L)'
;MEGRRICQVIELKQEHQEEYFELHRNTWPAVLEAIRKAHICDYSINFLPCPIYVPKSAPSESIAGLLMATFKYVGNDFDGDMKGMAEDEEVRKWWKLTDSMQKSLVDGATGSVDGLWWLDIDEKFHFGK
;
A
#
# COMPACT_ATOMS: atom_id res chain seq x y z
N MET A 1 7.88 7.96 19.54
CA MET A 1 7.79 6.50 19.74
C MET A 1 8.53 5.83 18.59
N GLU A 2 9.42 4.92 18.90
CA GLU A 2 10.21 4.18 17.90
C GLU A 2 9.30 3.09 17.29
N GLY A 3 8.60 3.42 16.21
CA GLY A 3 7.71 2.48 15.50
C GLY A 3 8.45 1.64 14.46
N ARG A 4 7.89 0.47 14.12
CA ARG A 4 8.34 -0.34 12.98
C ARG A 4 8.04 0.44 11.70
N ARG A 5 9.07 0.76 10.91
CA ARG A 5 8.91 1.36 9.58
C ARG A 5 8.65 0.26 8.57
N ILE A 6 7.67 0.49 7.70
CA ILE A 6 7.26 -0.44 6.66
C ILE A 6 7.29 0.32 5.34
N CYS A 7 7.87 -0.32 4.32
CA CYS A 7 7.90 0.15 2.95
C CYS A 7 7.30 -0.96 2.08
N GLN A 8 6.37 -0.61 1.21
CA GLN A 8 5.74 -1.56 0.30
C GLN A 8 5.59 -0.96 -1.10
N VAL A 9 5.55 -1.81 -2.11
CA VAL A 9 5.41 -1.40 -3.50
C VAL A 9 4.32 -2.21 -4.23
N ILE A 10 3.62 -1.53 -5.13
CA ILE A 10 2.64 -2.16 -6.03
C ILE A 10 2.63 -1.44 -7.39
N GLU A 11 2.16 -2.13 -8.44
CA GLU A 11 1.92 -1.50 -9.73
C GLU A 11 0.55 -0.80 -9.75
N LEU A 12 0.51 0.42 -10.29
CA LEU A 12 -0.72 1.14 -10.61
C LEU A 12 -1.03 0.97 -12.09
N LYS A 13 -2.25 0.52 -12.40
CA LYS A 13 -2.72 0.43 -13.79
C LYS A 13 -2.85 1.82 -14.39
N GLN A 14 -2.28 2.02 -15.57
CA GLN A 14 -2.17 3.35 -16.20
C GLN A 14 -3.54 4.02 -16.38
N GLU A 15 -4.53 3.23 -16.77
CA GLU A 15 -5.90 3.67 -17.04
C GLU A 15 -6.65 4.20 -15.81
N HIS A 16 -6.17 3.90 -14.60
CA HIS A 16 -6.79 4.31 -13.34
C HIS A 16 -6.00 5.39 -12.59
N GLN A 17 -4.92 5.93 -13.17
CA GLN A 17 -4.00 6.79 -12.43
C GLN A 17 -4.68 8.04 -11.83
N GLU A 18 -5.42 8.80 -12.64
CA GLU A 18 -6.10 10.02 -12.17
C GLU A 18 -7.18 9.70 -11.14
N GLU A 19 -7.96 8.65 -11.38
CA GLU A 19 -9.00 8.18 -10.45
C GLU A 19 -8.41 7.78 -9.10
N TYR A 20 -7.30 7.02 -9.11
CA TYR A 20 -6.60 6.60 -7.90
C TYR A 20 -6.10 7.80 -7.09
N PHE A 21 -5.53 8.80 -7.75
CA PHE A 21 -5.03 10.00 -7.08
C PHE A 21 -6.15 10.82 -6.47
N GLU A 22 -7.26 11.01 -7.20
CA GLU A 22 -8.39 11.75 -6.68
C GLU A 22 -9.06 11.02 -5.52
N LEU A 23 -9.18 9.70 -5.61
CA LEU A 23 -9.67 8.86 -4.54
C LEU A 23 -8.82 9.02 -3.26
N HIS A 24 -7.49 9.01 -3.38
CA HIS A 24 -6.58 9.14 -2.23
C HIS A 24 -6.53 10.56 -1.65
N ARG A 25 -6.67 11.61 -2.48
CA ARG A 25 -6.84 12.99 -1.99
C ARG A 25 -8.11 13.15 -1.15
N ASN A 26 -9.14 12.35 -1.44
CA ASN A 26 -10.42 12.34 -0.76
C ASN A 26 -10.65 11.02 -0.02
N THR A 27 -9.60 10.49 0.62
CA THR A 27 -9.68 9.22 1.36
C THR A 27 -10.83 9.27 2.36
N TRP A 28 -11.63 8.21 2.42
CA TRP A 28 -12.83 8.18 3.25
C TRP A 28 -12.47 8.33 4.73
N PRO A 29 -13.18 9.18 5.51
CA PRO A 29 -12.89 9.36 6.92
C PRO A 29 -12.90 8.06 7.74
N ALA A 30 -13.78 7.12 7.40
CA ALA A 30 -13.85 5.81 8.05
C ALA A 30 -12.57 4.98 7.83
N VAL A 31 -11.97 5.04 6.64
CA VAL A 31 -10.71 4.35 6.32
C VAL A 31 -9.55 4.97 7.09
N LEU A 32 -9.48 6.30 7.16
CA LEU A 32 -8.47 7.00 7.97
C LEU A 32 -8.58 6.65 9.46
N GLU A 33 -9.81 6.54 9.97
CA GLU A 33 -10.07 6.13 11.34
C GLU A 33 -9.67 4.66 11.60
N ALA A 34 -9.90 3.76 10.64
CA ALA A 34 -9.42 2.37 10.72
C ALA A 34 -7.89 2.29 10.75
N ILE A 35 -7.20 3.04 9.87
CA ILE A 35 -5.74 3.16 9.86
C ILE A 35 -5.23 3.66 11.22
N ARG A 36 -5.89 4.67 11.79
CA ARG A 36 -5.55 5.21 13.12
C ARG A 36 -5.74 4.17 14.24
N LYS A 37 -6.85 3.42 14.21
CA LYS A 37 -7.13 2.34 15.18
C LYS A 37 -6.13 1.20 15.09
N ALA A 38 -5.61 0.92 13.90
CA ALA A 38 -4.56 -0.06 13.64
C ALA A 38 -3.14 0.46 13.94
N HIS A 39 -3.02 1.57 14.66
CA HIS A 39 -1.75 2.15 15.09
C HIS A 39 -0.76 2.44 13.94
N ILE A 40 -1.26 2.71 12.74
CA ILE A 40 -0.48 3.20 11.61
C ILE A 40 -0.42 4.73 11.66
N CYS A 41 0.78 5.28 11.53
CA CYS A 41 1.02 6.72 11.44
C CYS A 41 2.10 7.05 10.42
N ASP A 42 2.25 8.33 10.10
CA ASP A 42 3.26 8.81 9.13
C ASP A 42 3.16 8.08 7.78
N TYR A 43 1.92 7.82 7.34
CA TYR A 43 1.63 7.03 6.14
C TYR A 43 1.58 7.91 4.89
N SER A 44 2.47 7.63 3.95
CA SER A 44 2.52 8.25 2.61
C SER A 44 2.45 7.19 1.52
N ILE A 45 1.83 7.56 0.38
CA ILE A 45 1.90 6.80 -0.88
C ILE A 45 2.47 7.73 -1.95
N ASN A 46 3.62 7.36 -2.53
CA ASN A 46 4.29 8.12 -3.58
C ASN A 46 4.20 7.38 -4.91
N PHE A 47 3.99 8.12 -6.00
CA PHE A 47 3.95 7.55 -7.34
C PHE A 47 5.28 7.79 -8.07
N LEU A 48 5.86 6.71 -8.61
CA LEU A 48 6.98 6.72 -9.54
C LEU A 48 6.45 6.42 -10.95
N PRO A 49 6.44 7.41 -11.87
CA PRO A 49 5.99 7.18 -13.24
C PRO A 49 6.97 6.27 -14.02
N CYS A 50 6.42 5.36 -14.82
CA CYS A 50 7.18 4.58 -15.80
C CYS A 50 7.22 5.32 -17.16
N PRO A 51 8.15 5.03 -18.10
CA PRO A 51 9.08 3.89 -18.17
C PRO A 51 10.47 4.10 -17.53
N ILE A 52 10.59 4.85 -16.42
CA ILE A 52 11.91 5.18 -15.83
C ILE A 52 12.62 3.95 -15.21
N TYR A 53 11.89 2.88 -14.85
CA TYR A 53 12.45 1.72 -14.15
C TYR A 53 12.01 0.38 -14.74
N VAL A 54 13.00 -0.46 -15.02
CA VAL A 54 12.87 -1.82 -15.55
C VAL A 54 13.54 -2.77 -14.55
N PRO A 55 12.77 -3.52 -13.74
CA PRO A 55 13.37 -4.52 -12.86
C PRO A 55 14.07 -5.59 -13.71
N LYS A 56 15.27 -6.03 -13.34
CA LYS A 56 15.97 -7.13 -14.05
C LYS A 56 15.18 -8.43 -14.07
N SER A 57 14.27 -8.61 -13.11
CA SER A 57 13.40 -9.78 -12.94
C SER A 57 12.07 -9.67 -13.69
N ALA A 58 11.74 -8.53 -14.28
CA ALA A 58 10.49 -8.29 -15.00
C ALA A 58 10.79 -7.85 -16.44
N PRO A 59 9.96 -8.21 -17.43
CA PRO A 59 10.11 -7.66 -18.76
C PRO A 59 9.92 -6.14 -18.72
N SER A 60 10.94 -5.43 -19.21
CA SER A 60 11.11 -3.96 -19.29
C SER A 60 9.89 -3.13 -19.70
N GLU A 61 8.93 -3.73 -20.38
CA GLU A 61 7.83 -3.02 -21.02
C GLU A 61 6.50 -3.19 -20.26
N SER A 62 6.52 -3.78 -19.05
CA SER A 62 5.32 -4.34 -18.40
C SER A 62 4.81 -3.63 -17.14
N ILE A 63 5.47 -2.56 -16.68
CA ILE A 63 5.05 -1.79 -15.51
C ILE A 63 4.63 -0.40 -15.95
N ALA A 64 3.37 -0.02 -15.70
CA ALA A 64 2.84 1.30 -16.05
C ALA A 64 3.29 2.43 -15.10
N GLY A 65 3.53 2.09 -13.84
CA GLY A 65 4.00 2.99 -12.79
C GLY A 65 3.94 2.29 -11.45
N LEU A 66 4.74 2.75 -10.48
CA LEU A 66 4.82 2.14 -9.16
C LEU A 66 4.28 3.08 -8.10
N LEU A 67 3.47 2.53 -7.19
CA LEU A 67 3.11 3.17 -5.94
C LEU A 67 4.03 2.63 -4.85
N MET A 68 4.60 3.52 -4.06
CA MET A 68 5.45 3.20 -2.91
C MET A 68 4.74 3.70 -1.65
N ALA A 69 4.27 2.78 -0.83
CA ALA A 69 3.67 3.05 0.46
C ALA A 69 4.77 3.02 1.53
N THR A 70 4.86 4.07 2.36
CA THR A 70 5.72 4.08 3.55
C THR A 70 4.92 4.51 4.76
N PHE A 71 5.04 3.79 5.87
CA PHE A 71 4.36 4.13 7.12
C PHE A 71 5.11 3.62 8.35
N LYS A 72 4.75 4.15 9.51
CA LYS A 72 5.19 3.66 10.82
C LYS A 72 4.04 2.95 11.50
N TYR A 73 4.31 1.73 11.93
CA TYR A 73 3.45 1.01 12.85
C TYR A 73 3.96 1.18 14.28
N VAL A 74 3.11 1.68 15.18
CA VAL A 74 3.44 1.96 16.58
C VAL A 74 2.65 1.13 17.58
N GLY A 75 1.88 0.14 17.11
CA GLY A 75 1.14 -0.79 17.97
C GLY A 75 2.00 -1.96 18.47
N ASN A 76 1.35 -2.88 19.19
CA ASN A 76 2.01 -4.03 19.81
C ASN A 76 1.61 -5.39 19.19
N ASP A 77 0.56 -5.43 18.36
CA ASP A 77 0.06 -6.65 17.70
C ASP A 77 -0.29 -6.36 16.23
N PHE A 78 0.73 -6.40 15.36
CA PHE A 78 0.59 -6.01 13.95
C PHE A 78 -0.41 -6.91 13.22
N ASP A 79 -0.31 -8.23 13.44
CA ASP A 79 -1.18 -9.20 12.78
C ASP A 79 -2.64 -9.04 13.24
N GLY A 80 -2.85 -8.78 14.53
CA GLY A 80 -4.17 -8.47 15.08
C GLY A 80 -4.76 -7.18 14.51
N ASP A 81 -3.97 -6.11 14.42
CA ASP A 81 -4.41 -4.82 13.88
C ASP A 81 -4.73 -4.92 12.38
N MET A 82 -3.91 -5.62 11.59
CA MET A 82 -4.16 -5.83 10.16
C MET A 82 -5.38 -6.72 9.92
N LYS A 83 -5.58 -7.74 10.77
CA LYS A 83 -6.80 -8.56 10.74
C LYS A 83 -8.03 -7.72 11.05
N GLY A 84 -7.97 -6.83 12.05
CA GLY A 84 -9.05 -5.91 12.37
C GLY A 84 -9.41 -4.99 11.19
N MET A 85 -8.40 -4.49 10.46
CA MET A 85 -8.64 -3.74 9.22
C MET A 85 -9.31 -4.60 8.14
N ALA A 86 -8.89 -5.86 7.98
CA ALA A 86 -9.49 -6.77 7.00
C ALA A 86 -10.94 -7.18 7.33
N GLU A 87 -11.35 -7.07 8.59
CA GLU A 87 -12.72 -7.31 9.04
C GLU A 87 -13.62 -6.07 8.93
N ASP A 88 -13.06 -4.86 8.86
CA ASP A 88 -13.81 -3.60 8.76
C ASP A 88 -14.48 -3.44 7.38
N GLU A 89 -15.81 -3.23 7.37
CA GLU A 89 -16.60 -3.16 6.14
C GLU A 89 -16.23 -1.98 5.24
N GLU A 90 -15.90 -0.82 5.81
CA GLU A 90 -15.55 0.37 5.03
C GLU A 90 -14.16 0.23 4.42
N VAL A 91 -13.23 -0.39 5.16
CA VAL A 91 -11.90 -0.75 4.64
C VAL A 91 -12.02 -1.76 3.51
N ARG A 92 -12.85 -2.79 3.64
CA ARG A 92 -13.06 -3.78 2.56
C ARG A 92 -13.66 -3.17 1.29
N LYS A 93 -14.62 -2.24 1.43
CA LYS A 93 -15.19 -1.50 0.29
C LYS A 93 -14.13 -0.63 -0.39
N TRP A 94 -13.32 0.06 0.41
CA TRP A 94 -12.21 0.86 -0.08
C TRP A 94 -11.18 0.00 -0.83
N TRP A 95 -10.73 -1.12 -0.24
CA TRP A 95 -9.80 -2.05 -0.87
C TRP A 95 -10.35 -2.66 -2.14
N LYS A 96 -11.61 -3.08 -2.17
CA LYS A 96 -12.23 -3.58 -3.41
C LYS A 96 -12.14 -2.57 -4.56
N LEU A 97 -12.29 -1.29 -4.26
CA LEU A 97 -12.16 -0.20 -5.24
C LEU A 97 -10.69 -0.03 -5.65
N THR A 98 -9.77 0.14 -4.70
CA THR A 98 -8.35 0.42 -5.00
C THR A 98 -7.63 -0.78 -5.61
N ASP A 99 -7.91 -2.00 -5.16
CA ASP A 99 -7.31 -3.24 -5.68
C ASP A 99 -7.64 -3.39 -7.17
N SER A 100 -8.84 -2.97 -7.60
CA SER A 100 -9.22 -3.01 -9.03
C SER A 100 -8.35 -2.11 -9.90
N MET A 101 -7.75 -1.07 -9.33
CA MET A 101 -6.87 -0.10 -9.99
C MET A 101 -5.40 -0.52 -9.96
N GLN A 102 -5.07 -1.56 -9.19
CA GLN A 102 -3.70 -1.98 -8.91
C GLN A 102 -3.42 -3.36 -9.51
N LYS A 103 -2.12 -3.69 -9.56
CA LYS A 103 -1.64 -5.03 -9.88
C LYS A 103 -0.53 -5.40 -8.90
N SER A 104 -0.77 -6.48 -8.16
CA SER A 104 0.22 -6.97 -7.21
C SER A 104 1.50 -7.44 -7.90
N LEU A 105 2.63 -7.23 -7.22
CA LEU A 105 3.94 -7.80 -7.57
C LEU A 105 4.24 -9.07 -6.76
N VAL A 106 3.30 -9.51 -5.93
CA VAL A 106 3.41 -10.75 -5.13
C VAL A 106 2.73 -11.88 -5.90
N ASP A 107 3.47 -12.94 -6.16
CA ASP A 107 2.95 -14.10 -6.89
C ASP A 107 1.79 -14.76 -6.14
N GLY A 108 0.65 -14.88 -6.82
CA GLY A 108 -0.56 -15.53 -6.29
C GLY A 108 -1.45 -14.64 -5.41
N ALA A 109 -1.11 -13.36 -5.22
CA ALA A 109 -1.96 -12.44 -4.47
C ALA A 109 -3.29 -12.16 -5.20
N THR A 110 -4.41 -12.12 -4.47
CA THR A 110 -5.75 -11.91 -5.06
C THR A 110 -6.46 -10.62 -4.62
N GLY A 111 -5.99 -9.99 -3.55
CA GLY A 111 -6.48 -8.70 -3.06
C GLY A 111 -5.93 -8.36 -1.67
N SER A 112 -6.20 -7.13 -1.20
CA SER A 112 -5.72 -6.61 0.09
C SER A 112 -6.27 -7.38 1.30
N VAL A 113 -7.45 -7.99 1.17
CA VAL A 113 -8.11 -8.75 2.25
C VAL A 113 -7.27 -9.96 2.71
N ASP A 114 -6.49 -10.55 1.80
CA ASP A 114 -5.67 -11.74 2.10
C ASP A 114 -4.29 -11.37 2.70
N GLY A 115 -3.99 -10.07 2.84
CA GLY A 115 -2.73 -9.57 3.43
C GLY A 115 -1.49 -9.64 2.53
N LEU A 116 -1.58 -10.22 1.32
CA LEU A 116 -0.44 -10.44 0.41
C LEU A 116 -0.41 -9.47 -0.79
N TRP A 117 -1.17 -8.38 -0.77
CA TRP A 117 -1.40 -7.56 -1.96
C TRP A 117 -0.23 -6.65 -2.34
N TRP A 118 0.37 -5.97 -1.38
CA TRP A 118 1.54 -5.12 -1.59
C TRP A 118 2.83 -5.90 -1.34
N LEU A 119 3.85 -5.69 -2.16
CA LEU A 119 5.15 -6.32 -1.96
C LEU A 119 5.94 -5.56 -0.88
N ASP A 120 6.26 -6.23 0.22
CA ASP A 120 7.11 -5.68 1.28
C ASP A 120 8.55 -5.47 0.80
N ILE A 121 9.12 -4.31 1.16
CA ILE A 121 10.49 -3.93 0.86
C ILE A 121 11.29 -3.77 2.16
N ASP A 122 12.36 -4.56 2.26
CA ASP A 122 13.28 -4.52 3.40
C ASP A 122 13.96 -3.15 3.56
N GLU A 123 13.81 -2.54 4.73
CA GLU A 123 14.64 -1.41 5.13
C GLU A 123 16.08 -1.89 5.36
N LYS A 124 17.02 -1.43 4.52
CA LYS A 124 18.46 -1.75 4.66
C LYS A 124 19.26 -0.68 5.41
N PHE A 125 18.70 0.52 5.55
CA PHE A 125 19.33 1.63 6.24
C PHE A 125 18.27 2.62 6.73
N HIS A 126 18.45 3.13 7.95
CA HIS A 126 17.68 4.25 8.49
C HIS A 126 18.58 5.07 9.42
N PHE A 127 18.35 6.38 9.41
CA PHE A 127 18.99 7.31 10.33
C PHE A 127 17.93 8.22 10.96
N GLY A 128 17.60 7.96 12.22
CA GLY A 128 16.68 8.79 13.01
C GLY A 128 17.47 9.60 14.02
N LYS A 129 17.36 10.93 13.93
CA LYS A 129 17.86 11.84 14.96
C LYS A 129 16.74 12.22 15.91
#